data_AF-A0A1H0J1J1-F1
#
_entry.id   AF-A0A1H0J1J1-F1
#
_cell.length_a   1.000
_cell.length_b   1.000
_cell.length_c   1.000
_cell.angle_alpha   90.00
_cell.angle_beta   90.00
_cell.angle_gamma   90.00
#
_symmetry.space_group_name_H-M   'P 1'
#
loop_
_entity.id
_entity.type
_entity.pdbx_description
1 polymer ?
#
loop_
_entity_poly.entity_id
_entity_poly.type
_entity_poly.pdbx_seq_one_letter_code
_entity_poly.pdbx_strand_id
1 'polypeptide(L)'
;MGEETIKALDDVSLDIEHGEFVAIMGPSGAGKSTLMNIIGCLDVVDKGIYDLDGQAINLLKDSGLAEIRNQKIGFVFQSFNLLPRLNAYENVELPLIYRGMSKKEREPLVLHALESVDLLDRKKHFPSELSGGQQ
;
A
#
# COMPACT_ATOMS: atom_id res chain seq x y z
N MET A 1 7.54 -1.97 -35.97
CA MET A 1 8.02 -1.47 -34.68
C MET A 1 8.24 -2.71 -33.83
N GLY A 2 9.49 -2.99 -33.49
CA GLY A 2 9.97 -4.32 -33.14
C GLY A 2 9.38 -4.87 -31.83
N GLU A 3 9.14 -6.18 -31.82
CA GLU A 3 8.74 -7.01 -30.69
C GLU A 3 9.88 -7.15 -29.66
N GLU A 4 10.41 -6.04 -29.14
CA GLU A 4 11.44 -6.12 -28.10
C GLU A 4 10.76 -6.28 -26.74
N THR A 5 10.95 -7.46 -26.13
CA THR A 5 10.44 -7.73 -24.78
C THR A 5 11.33 -7.03 -23.77
N ILE A 6 10.81 -5.98 -23.13
CA ILE A 6 11.51 -5.25 -22.08
C ILE A 6 11.28 -5.97 -20.75
N LYS A 7 12.36 -6.38 -20.09
CA LYS A 7 12.31 -6.93 -18.72
C LYS A 7 12.44 -5.80 -17.72
N ALA A 8 11.35 -5.49 -17.01
CA ALA A 8 11.38 -4.49 -15.94
C ALA A 8 12.19 -4.98 -14.73
N LEU A 9 12.14 -6.28 -14.44
CA LEU A 9 12.95 -6.98 -13.45
C LEU A 9 13.59 -8.19 -14.13
N ASP A 10 14.89 -8.40 -13.92
CA ASP A 10 15.63 -9.53 -14.50
C ASP A 10 16.46 -10.20 -13.41
N ASP A 11 16.08 -11.44 -13.07
CA ASP A 11 16.75 -12.31 -12.08
C ASP A 11 17.04 -11.64 -10.72
N VAL A 12 16.03 -10.94 -10.18
CA VAL A 12 16.13 -10.25 -8.89
C VAL A 12 15.90 -11.24 -7.74
N SER A 13 16.84 -11.27 -6.79
CA SER A 13 16.70 -11.98 -5.50
C SER A 13 16.80 -10.98 -4.36
N LEU A 14 15.82 -11.01 -3.46
CA LEU A 14 15.71 -10.08 -2.34
C LEU A 14 14.97 -10.77 -1.19
N ASP A 15 15.57 -10.75 -0.01
CA ASP A 15 14.95 -11.15 1.25
C ASP A 15 14.90 -9.91 2.16
N ILE A 16 13.75 -9.66 2.78
CA ILE A 16 13.55 -8.58 3.75
C ILE A 16 13.01 -9.20 5.03
N GLU A 17 13.72 -9.00 6.14
CA GLU A 17 13.31 -9.53 7.43
C GLU A 17 12.27 -8.63 8.13
N HIS A 18 11.48 -9.22 9.03
CA HIS A 18 10.49 -8.47 9.78
C HIS A 18 11.14 -7.39 10.64
N GLY A 19 10.67 -6.15 10.49
CA GLY A 19 11.18 -4.99 11.22
C GLY A 19 12.34 -4.27 10.54
N GLU A 20 12.82 -4.76 9.39
CA GLU A 20 13.83 -4.03 8.63
C GLU A 20 13.27 -2.75 8.00
N PHE A 21 14.14 -1.74 7.92
CA PHE A 21 13.85 -0.50 7.21
C PHE A 21 14.75 -0.38 5.98
N VAL A 22 14.18 -0.71 4.82
CA VAL A 22 14.91 -0.89 3.56
C VAL A 22 14.64 0.28 2.61
N ALA A 23 15.71 0.76 1.95
CA ALA A 23 15.62 1.79 0.92
C ALA A 23 16.01 1.23 -0.46
N ILE A 24 15.09 1.34 -1.44
CA ILE A 24 15.33 0.92 -2.82
C ILE A 24 15.65 2.15 -3.67
N MET A 25 16.89 2.25 -4.17
CA MET A 25 17.39 3.37 -4.95
C MET A 25 17.85 2.95 -6.35
N GLY A 26 17.80 3.85 -7.32
CA GLY A 26 18.24 3.57 -8.70
C GLY A 26 17.65 4.55 -9.73
N PRO A 27 18.18 4.57 -10.97
CA PRO A 27 17.76 5.53 -11.99
C PRO A 27 16.30 5.33 -12.42
N SER A 28 15.71 6.35 -13.05
CA SER A 28 14.37 6.22 -13.65
C SER A 28 14.37 5.06 -14.67
N GLY A 29 13.29 4.27 -14.69
CA GLY A 29 13.19 3.09 -15.55
C GLY A 29 13.88 1.82 -15.04
N ALA A 30 14.60 1.86 -13.91
CA ALA A 30 15.28 0.68 -13.34
C ALA A 30 14.35 -0.38 -12.70
N GLY A 31 13.05 -0.36 -12.97
CA GLY A 31 12.12 -1.36 -12.41
C GLY A 31 11.69 -1.16 -10.95
N LYS A 32 12.16 -0.12 -10.25
CA LYS A 32 11.83 0.12 -8.82
C LYS A 32 10.33 0.13 -8.53
N SER A 33 9.54 0.85 -9.33
CA SER A 33 8.09 0.91 -9.16
C SER A 33 7.43 -0.43 -9.45
N THR A 34 7.95 -1.20 -10.43
CA THR A 34 7.49 -2.56 -10.70
C THR A 34 7.75 -3.48 -9.51
N LEU A 35 8.96 -3.43 -8.93
CA LEU A 35 9.30 -4.19 -7.73
C LEU A 35 8.39 -3.81 -6.54
N MET A 36 8.19 -2.51 -6.30
CA MET A 36 7.30 -2.03 -5.24
C MET A 36 5.84 -2.46 -5.45
N ASN A 37 5.35 -2.51 -6.68
CA ASN A 37 4.01 -2.99 -6.99
C ASN A 37 3.87 -4.50 -6.74
N ILE A 38 4.89 -5.29 -7.08
CA ILE A 38 4.92 -6.74 -6.82
C ILE A 38 4.94 -7.02 -5.31
N ILE A 39 5.84 -6.36 -4.56
CA ILE A 39 5.87 -6.42 -3.08
C ILE A 39 4.51 -5.98 -2.51
N GLY A 40 3.93 -4.95 -3.11
CA GLY A 40 2.60 -4.45 -2.78
C GLY A 40 1.44 -5.38 -3.15
N CYS A 41 1.67 -6.52 -3.79
CA CYS A 41 0.62 -7.38 -4.35
C CYS A 41 -0.34 -6.62 -5.29
N LEU A 42 0.10 -5.51 -5.91
CA LEU A 42 -0.62 -4.77 -6.94
C LEU A 42 -0.36 -5.34 -8.34
N ASP A 43 0.75 -6.06 -8.48
CA ASP A 43 1.16 -6.77 -9.68
C ASP A 43 1.67 -8.16 -9.29
N VAL A 44 1.79 -9.07 -10.26
CA VAL A 44 2.28 -10.43 -10.04
C VAL A 44 3.57 -10.66 -10.83
N VAL A 45 4.42 -11.55 -10.32
CA VAL A 45 5.64 -11.94 -11.04
C VAL A 45 5.27 -12.74 -12.30
N ASP A 46 5.90 -12.42 -13.43
CA ASP A 46 5.78 -13.22 -14.65
C ASP A 46 6.40 -14.61 -14.46
N LYS A 47 7.53 -14.66 -13.76
CA LYS A 47 8.31 -15.87 -13.42
C LYS A 47 9.00 -15.69 -12.08
N GLY A 48 9.18 -16.79 -11.35
CA GLY A 48 9.81 -16.80 -10.03
C GLY A 48 8.80 -17.03 -8.92
N ILE A 49 9.25 -16.80 -7.70
CA ILE A 49 8.47 -17.03 -6.47
C ILE A 49 8.48 -15.73 -5.67
N TYR A 50 7.31 -15.36 -5.17
CA TYR A 50 7.17 -14.33 -4.16
C TYR A 50 6.42 -14.91 -2.97
N ASP A 51 7.09 -14.90 -1.81
CA ASP A 51 6.55 -15.35 -0.54
C ASP A 51 6.42 -14.17 0.43
N LEU A 52 5.28 -14.09 1.12
CA LEU A 52 5.03 -13.07 2.15
C LEU A 52 4.51 -13.75 3.42
N ASP A 53 5.33 -13.74 4.48
CA ASP A 53 5.11 -14.44 5.75
C ASP A 53 4.79 -15.94 5.57
N GLY A 54 5.53 -16.64 4.71
CA GLY A 54 5.34 -18.08 4.44
C GLY A 54 4.18 -18.40 3.50
N GLN A 55 3.59 -17.38 2.87
CA GLN A 55 2.52 -17.54 1.89
C GLN A 55 2.99 -17.20 0.47
N ALA A 56 2.94 -18.20 -0.41
CA ALA A 56 3.23 -18.02 -1.84
C ALA A 56 2.16 -17.15 -2.52
N ILE A 57 2.53 -15.89 -2.83
CA ILE A 57 1.63 -14.89 -3.39
C ILE A 57 1.27 -15.18 -4.85
N ASN A 58 2.22 -15.72 -5.62
CA ASN A 58 2.04 -16.04 -7.04
C ASN A 58 0.97 -17.12 -7.33
N LEU A 59 0.44 -17.79 -6.31
CA LEU A 59 -0.63 -18.80 -6.44
C LEU A 59 -2.02 -18.24 -6.12
N LEU A 60 -2.11 -17.00 -5.65
CA LEU A 60 -3.37 -16.39 -5.24
C LEU A 60 -4.11 -15.80 -6.44
N LYS A 61 -5.44 -15.86 -6.37
CA LYS A 61 -6.33 -15.11 -7.27
C LYS A 61 -6.47 -13.66 -6.79
N ASP A 62 -6.99 -12.79 -7.64
CA ASP A 62 -7.20 -11.36 -7.34
C ASP A 62 -7.88 -11.07 -6.00
N SER A 63 -8.86 -11.90 -5.61
CA SER A 63 -9.55 -11.75 -4.31
C SER A 63 -8.63 -12.02 -3.13
N GLY A 64 -7.76 -13.03 -3.22
CA GLY A 64 -6.76 -13.33 -2.19
C GLY A 64 -5.67 -12.26 -2.13
N LEU A 65 -5.24 -11.74 -3.28
CA LEU A 65 -4.32 -10.60 -3.33
C LEU A 65 -4.93 -9.36 -2.68
N ALA A 66 -6.23 -9.10 -2.91
CA ALA A 66 -6.94 -7.99 -2.27
C ALA A 66 -7.02 -8.13 -0.74
N GLU A 67 -7.26 -9.34 -0.24
CA GLU A 67 -7.26 -9.63 1.19
C GLU A 67 -5.87 -9.40 1.81
N ILE A 68 -4.81 -9.90 1.17
CA ILE A 68 -3.43 -9.70 1.62
C ILE A 68 -3.06 -8.23 1.64
N ARG A 69 -3.34 -7.50 0.55
CA ARG A 69 -3.11 -6.04 0.51
C ARG A 69 -3.78 -5.35 1.66
N ASN A 70 -5.05 -5.67 1.90
CA ASN A 70 -5.81 -5.02 2.93
C ASN A 70 -5.30 -5.35 4.34
N GLN A 71 -4.83 -6.57 4.60
CA GLN A 71 -4.43 -7.01 5.95
C GLN A 71 -2.96 -6.72 6.29
N LYS A 72 -2.06 -6.86 5.30
CA LYS A 72 -0.61 -6.87 5.53
C LYS A 72 0.14 -5.68 4.94
N ILE A 73 -0.46 -4.93 4.01
CA ILE A 73 0.25 -3.91 3.23
C ILE A 73 -0.37 -2.53 3.48
N GLY A 74 0.46 -1.60 3.97
CA GLY A 74 0.14 -0.17 4.04
C GLY A 74 0.85 0.58 2.92
N PHE A 75 0.09 1.23 2.03
CA PHE A 75 0.66 2.07 0.98
C PHE A 75 0.69 3.53 1.40
N VAL A 76 1.85 4.16 1.21
CA VAL A 76 2.02 5.61 1.28
C VAL A 76 2.53 6.09 -0.07
N PHE A 77 1.85 7.05 -0.68
CA PHE A 77 2.12 7.52 -2.04
C PHE A 77 2.71 8.92 -2.02
N GLN A 78 3.57 9.23 -3.00
CA GLN A 78 4.12 10.57 -3.16
C GLN A 78 3.04 11.64 -3.41
N SER A 79 1.93 11.28 -4.06
CA SER A 79 0.81 12.18 -4.35
C SER A 79 -0.40 11.95 -3.42
N PHE A 80 -0.17 11.41 -2.21
CA PHE A 80 -1.12 11.16 -1.10
C PHE A 80 -2.32 10.24 -1.41
N ASN A 81 -2.88 10.26 -2.63
CA ASN A 81 -4.01 9.45 -3.11
C ASN A 81 -5.24 9.47 -2.18
N LEU A 82 -5.45 10.57 -1.46
CA LEU A 82 -6.66 10.77 -0.65
C LEU A 82 -7.89 10.97 -1.53
N LEU A 83 -9.02 10.40 -1.13
CA LEU A 83 -10.29 10.62 -1.79
C LEU A 83 -10.83 12.01 -1.43
N PRO A 84 -10.98 12.92 -2.42
CA PRO A 84 -11.25 14.34 -2.15
C PRO A 84 -12.65 14.60 -1.60
N ARG A 85 -13.56 13.64 -1.74
CA ARG A 85 -14.94 13.72 -1.23
C ARG A 85 -15.11 13.16 0.18
N LEU A 86 -14.04 12.60 0.74
CA LEU A 86 -14.01 12.06 2.09
C LEU A 86 -13.16 12.98 2.97
N ASN A 87 -13.53 13.15 4.23
CA ASN A 87 -12.67 13.82 5.21
C ASN A 87 -11.51 12.91 5.66
N ALA A 88 -10.59 13.44 6.47
CA ALA A 88 -9.44 12.68 6.98
C ALA A 88 -9.86 11.39 7.73
N TYR A 89 -10.88 11.47 8.58
CA TYR A 89 -11.42 10.30 9.28
C TYR A 89 -11.93 9.24 8.31
N GLU A 90 -12.72 9.63 7.31
CA GLU A 90 -13.30 8.73 6.32
C GLU A 90 -12.24 8.08 5.41
N ASN A 91 -11.19 8.83 5.04
CA ASN A 91 -10.06 8.26 4.29
C ASN A 91 -9.32 7.18 5.09
N VAL A 92 -9.05 7.43 6.38
CA VAL A 92 -8.38 6.47 7.28
C VAL A 92 -9.29 5.29 7.61
N GLU A 93 -10.61 5.49 7.66
CA GLU A 93 -11.61 4.46 7.95
C GLU A 93 -11.81 3.48 6.78
N LEU A 94 -11.64 3.95 5.55
CA LEU A 94 -12.01 3.22 4.35
C LEU A 94 -11.40 1.80 4.26
N PRO A 95 -10.11 1.55 4.54
CA PRO A 95 -9.55 0.20 4.53
C PRO A 95 -10.22 -0.74 5.53
N LEU A 96 -10.69 -0.23 6.67
CA LEU A 96 -11.37 -1.02 7.71
C LEU A 96 -12.79 -1.39 7.31
N ILE A 97 -13.45 -0.57 6.48
CA ILE A 97 -14.73 -0.93 5.86
C ILE A 97 -14.55 -2.14 4.94
N TYR A 98 -13.49 -2.16 4.13
CA TYR A 98 -13.18 -3.31 3.27
C TYR A 98 -12.80 -4.57 4.06
N ARG A 99 -12.33 -4.44 5.32
CA ARG A 99 -12.16 -5.56 6.26
C ARG A 99 -13.49 -6.13 6.79
N GLY A 100 -14.62 -5.49 6.50
CA GLY A 100 -15.91 -5.85 7.06
C GLY A 100 -16.07 -5.50 8.54
N MET A 101 -15.24 -4.60 9.08
CA MET A 101 -15.32 -4.19 10.49
C MET A 101 -16.55 -3.32 10.74
N SER A 102 -17.23 -3.56 11.86
CA SER A 102 -18.35 -2.72 12.28
C SER A 102 -17.87 -1.32 12.67
N LYS A 103 -18.80 -0.36 12.66
CA LYS A 103 -18.51 1.02 13.06
C LYS A 103 -17.88 1.11 14.47
N LYS A 104 -18.39 0.29 15.39
CA LYS A 104 -17.95 0.28 16.78
C LYS A 104 -16.50 -0.21 16.92
N GLU A 105 -16.07 -1.13 16.05
CA GLU A 105 -14.71 -1.69 16.07
C GLU A 105 -13.70 -0.78 15.39
N ARG A 106 -14.09 -0.13 14.28
CA ARG A 106 -13.19 0.70 13.48
C ARG A 106 -12.96 2.09 14.07
N GLU A 107 -13.96 2.69 14.72
CA GLU A 107 -13.87 4.04 15.29
C GLU A 107 -12.64 4.26 16.20
N PRO A 108 -12.36 3.42 17.22
CA PRO A 108 -11.17 3.60 18.06
C PRO A 108 -9.85 3.46 17.26
N LEU A 109 -9.80 2.59 16.24
CA LEU A 109 -8.61 2.42 15.40
C LEU A 109 -8.33 3.65 14.54
N VAL A 110 -9.37 4.24 13.95
CA VAL A 110 -9.25 5.45 13.14
C VAL A 110 -8.79 6.63 13.99
N LEU A 111 -9.39 6.80 15.18
CA LEU A 111 -9.00 7.87 16.09
C LEU A 111 -7.56 7.73 16.56
N HIS A 112 -7.12 6.50 16.89
CA HIS A 112 -5.75 6.22 17.28
C HIS A 112 -4.76 6.49 16.14
N ALA A 113 -5.08 6.07 14.91
CA ALA A 113 -4.25 6.34 13.74
C ALA A 113 -4.08 7.85 13.51
N LEU A 114 -5.17 8.63 13.56
CA LEU A 114 -5.12 10.09 13.44
C LEU A 114 -4.35 10.75 14.59
N GLU A 115 -4.47 10.25 15.82
CA GLU A 115 -3.73 10.74 16.97
C GLU A 115 -2.23 10.48 16.83
N SER A 116 -1.83 9.31 16.31
CA SER A 116 -0.42 8.96 16.12
C SER A 116 0.36 9.86 15.15
N VAL A 117 -0.36 10.66 14.36
CA VAL A 117 0.19 11.63 13.40
C VAL A 117 -0.30 13.06 13.66
N ASP A 118 -0.78 13.35 14.88
CA ASP A 118 -1.22 14.68 15.32
C ASP A 118 -2.35 15.32 14.48
N LEU A 119 -3.27 14.50 13.94
CA LEU A 119 -4.39 14.93 13.09
C LEU A 119 -5.77 14.74 13.72
N LEU A 120 -5.86 14.39 15.00
CA LEU A 120 -7.15 14.13 15.67
C LEU A 120 -8.11 15.34 15.61
N ASP A 121 -7.59 16.55 15.81
CA ASP A 121 -8.36 17.80 15.71
C ASP A 121 -8.77 18.15 14.28
N ARG A 122 -8.12 17.54 13.29
CA ARG A 122 -8.37 17.75 11.85
C ARG A 122 -9.23 16.66 11.23
N LYS A 123 -9.70 15.67 12.00
CA LYS A 123 -10.42 14.49 11.49
C LYS A 123 -11.61 14.77 10.56
N LYS A 124 -12.27 15.92 10.68
CA LYS A 124 -13.41 16.34 9.84
C LYS A 124 -13.04 17.18 8.61
N HIS A 125 -11.77 17.54 8.45
CA HIS A 125 -11.31 18.35 7.33
C HIS A 125 -11.19 17.47 6.07
N PHE A 126 -11.56 18.03 4.94
CA PHE A 126 -11.35 17.44 3.62
C PHE A 126 -9.90 17.63 3.18
N PRO A 127 -9.37 16.80 2.26
CA PRO A 127 -8.00 16.93 1.77
C PRO A 127 -7.64 18.34 1.27
N SER A 128 -8.59 19.06 0.68
CA SER A 128 -8.39 20.45 0.22
C SER A 128 -8.16 21.46 1.35
N GLU A 129 -8.47 21.11 2.59
CA GLU A 129 -8.33 21.94 3.79
C GLU A 129 -7.08 21.58 4.61
N LEU A 130 -6.34 20.57 4.17
CA LEU A 130 -5.12 20.07 4.81
C LEU A 130 -3.89 20.55 4.04
N SER A 131 -2.84 20.93 4.79
CA SER A 131 -1.54 21.19 4.18
C SER A 131 -0.94 19.91 3.58
N GLY A 132 0.04 20.04 2.69
CA GLY A 132 0.65 18.86 2.06
C GLY A 132 1.38 17.91 3.03
N GLY A 133 1.78 18.36 4.22
CA GLY A 133 2.33 17.46 5.25
C GLY A 133 1.27 16.83 6.15
N GLN A 134 0.04 17.33 6.09
CA GLN A 134 -1.12 16.77 6.80
C GLN A 134 -1.94 15.82 5.93
N GLN A 135 -1.78 15.90 4.60
CA GLN A 135 -2.28 14.92 3.64
C GLN A 135 -1.36 13.70 3.61
#